data_AF-A0A6A4USC2-F1
#
_entry.id   AF-A0A6A4USC2-F1
#
_cell.length_a   1.000
_cell.length_b   1.000
_cell.length_c   1.000
_cell.angle_alpha   90.00
_cell.angle_beta   90.00
_cell.angle_gamma   90.00
#
_symmetry.space_group_name_H-M   'P 1'
#
loop_
_entity.id
_entity.type
_entity.pdbx_description
1 polymer ?
#
loop_
_entity_poly.entity_id
_entity_poly.type
_entity_poly.pdbx_seq_one_letter_code
_entity_poly.pdbx_strand_id
1 'polypeptide(L)'
;MTTKNAKEQSEKSPGLKCFVITPVGDPNSEIRTETNGIIEAVIKPLLEPEYTVSAAHLSMSSVIITKEIIQEIYDANLIIANLTDSNPNVMYELSLAHALRKPVVHLIREGQKPPFDISVQRYISYTNNMLGTVHLSAQLRKFVDDVTAKGKKVSNPITDTIDTIQITPETREVEIVEALNDLNNRFASLERDLSMKISHNSRVLKDTRSSRNEYEEVNDYINLLFKKMRIDSDERFEQYKRRMVAEVRSMFGYDEVLSEKAVVWNYENRSSPLNTRYRSSDKAEV
;
A
#
# COMPACT_ATOMS: atom_id res chain seq x y z
N MET A 1 47.88 -19.67 42.70
CA MET A 1 46.44 -19.96 42.77
C MET A 1 45.77 -18.81 43.50
N THR A 2 45.11 -17.91 42.78
CA THR A 2 44.10 -16.99 43.32
C THR A 2 43.31 -16.47 42.14
N THR A 3 42.28 -17.24 41.77
CA THR A 3 41.31 -16.90 40.73
C THR A 3 40.10 -16.20 41.33
N LYS A 4 39.70 -15.12 40.65
CA LYS A 4 38.33 -14.64 40.39
C LYS A 4 37.46 -14.20 41.58
N ASN A 5 37.04 -12.94 41.55
CA ASN A 5 35.72 -12.58 41.00
C ASN A 5 35.58 -11.05 40.89
N ALA A 6 35.91 -10.53 39.71
CA ALA A 6 35.35 -9.26 39.27
C ALA A 6 33.90 -9.53 38.87
N LYS A 7 32.95 -8.94 39.61
CA LYS A 7 31.55 -8.87 39.18
C LYS A 7 31.50 -7.96 37.96
N GLU A 8 31.22 -8.56 36.81
CA GLU A 8 30.71 -7.88 35.62
C GLU A 8 29.40 -7.17 36.03
N GLN A 9 29.49 -5.85 36.24
CA GLN A 9 28.33 -4.98 36.15
C GLN A 9 28.07 -4.81 34.65
N SER A 10 27.02 -5.45 34.13
CA SER A 10 26.55 -5.14 32.79
C SER A 10 26.03 -3.70 32.80
N GLU A 11 26.77 -2.78 32.19
CA GLU A 11 26.30 -1.44 31.88
C GLU A 11 25.08 -1.56 30.95
N LYS A 12 23.88 -1.56 31.53
CA LYS A 12 22.64 -1.36 30.78
C LYS A 12 22.72 0.05 30.21
N SER A 13 22.74 0.17 28.88
CA SER A 13 22.52 1.44 28.20
C SER A 13 21.30 2.14 28.82
N PRO A 14 21.35 3.44 29.14
CA PRO A 14 20.20 4.12 29.73
C PRO A 14 19.02 3.95 28.77
N GLY A 15 17.95 3.31 29.26
CA GLY A 15 16.73 3.10 28.48
C GLY A 15 16.17 4.45 28.00
N LEU A 16 15.38 4.43 26.93
CA LEU A 16 14.74 5.64 26.41
C LEU A 16 13.87 6.28 27.51
N LYS A 17 13.74 7.59 27.56
CA LYS A 17 12.89 8.25 28.56
C LYS A 17 11.47 8.47 28.01
N CYS A 18 10.45 8.08 28.79
CA CYS A 18 9.06 8.43 28.53
C CYS A 18 8.57 9.34 29.66
N PHE A 19 8.16 10.56 29.33
CA PHE A 19 7.62 11.51 30.30
C PHE A 19 6.11 11.65 30.15
N VAL A 20 5.38 11.49 31.27
CA VAL A 20 3.92 11.59 31.31
C VAL A 20 3.50 12.96 31.84
N ILE A 21 2.91 13.75 30.95
CA ILE A 21 2.26 15.04 31.22
C ILE A 21 0.80 14.75 31.57
N THR A 22 0.36 15.13 32.76
CA THR A 22 -0.97 14.73 33.25
C THR A 22 -1.50 15.75 34.27
N PRO A 23 -2.84 15.88 34.43
CA PRO A 23 -3.40 16.85 35.37
C PRO A 23 -2.84 16.67 36.79
N VAL A 24 -2.29 17.75 37.33
CA VAL A 24 -1.84 17.81 38.72
C VAL A 24 -3.04 18.23 39.58
N GLY A 25 -3.67 17.25 40.22
CA GLY A 25 -4.71 17.48 41.23
C GLY A 25 -4.16 17.31 42.64
N ASP A 26 -4.96 17.71 43.64
CA ASP A 26 -4.69 17.41 45.05
C ASP A 26 -4.41 15.91 45.24
N PRO A 27 -3.54 15.50 46.17
CA PRO A 27 -3.19 14.10 46.39
C PRO A 27 -4.40 13.17 46.60
N ASN A 28 -5.50 13.71 47.13
CA ASN A 28 -6.74 12.99 47.43
C ASN A 28 -7.85 13.19 46.39
N SER A 29 -7.55 13.84 45.26
CA SER A 29 -8.53 14.07 44.21
C SER A 29 -8.76 12.83 43.34
N GLU A 30 -9.99 12.64 42.84
CA GLU A 30 -10.32 11.53 41.94
C GLU A 30 -9.45 11.53 40.67
N ILE A 31 -9.17 12.72 40.12
CA ILE A 31 -8.29 12.88 38.95
C ILE A 31 -6.87 12.37 39.22
N ARG A 32 -6.37 12.51 40.46
CA ARG A 32 -5.06 12.01 40.86
C ARG A 32 -5.05 10.50 40.96
N THR A 33 -6.07 9.92 41.59
CA THR A 33 -6.22 8.45 41.69
C THR A 33 -6.31 7.82 40.30
N GLU A 34 -7.11 8.39 39.41
CA GLU A 34 -7.25 7.92 38.03
C GLU A 34 -5.93 8.03 37.25
N THR A 35 -5.28 9.19 37.31
CA THR A 35 -3.99 9.42 36.66
C THR A 35 -2.93 8.41 37.11
N ASN A 36 -2.79 8.23 38.43
CA ASN A 36 -1.85 7.25 38.98
C ASN A 36 -2.22 5.83 38.54
N GLY A 37 -3.52 5.50 38.54
CA GLY A 37 -4.03 4.20 38.11
C GLY A 37 -3.65 3.88 36.66
N ILE A 38 -3.82 4.82 35.74
CA ILE A 38 -3.44 4.64 34.32
C ILE A 38 -1.92 4.47 34.17
N ILE A 39 -1.14 5.26 34.91
CA ILE A 39 0.32 5.23 34.82
C ILE A 39 0.86 3.91 35.33
N GLU A 40 0.42 3.46 36.51
CA GLU A 40 0.90 2.22 37.14
C GLU A 40 0.30 0.96 36.51
N ALA A 41 -0.97 0.97 36.09
CA ALA A 41 -1.63 -0.22 35.57
C ALA A 41 -1.47 -0.41 34.06
N VAL A 42 -1.16 0.65 33.30
CA VAL A 42 -1.11 0.59 31.84
C VAL A 42 0.21 1.10 31.28
N ILE A 43 0.61 2.34 31.56
CA ILE A 43 1.76 2.96 30.89
C ILE A 43 3.07 2.27 31.28
N LYS A 44 3.34 2.12 32.58
CA LYS A 44 4.56 1.46 33.08
C LYS A 44 4.65 -0.01 32.65
N PRO A 45 3.64 -0.87 32.88
CA PRO A 45 3.71 -2.28 32.48
C PRO A 45 3.86 -2.46 30.96
N LEU A 46 3.35 -1.51 30.17
CA LEU A 46 3.45 -1.58 28.73
C LEU A 46 4.84 -1.17 28.23
N LEU A 47 5.41 -0.09 28.77
CA LEU A 47 6.61 0.54 28.22
C LEU A 47 7.91 0.11 28.90
N GLU A 48 7.89 -0.35 30.14
CA GLU A 48 9.08 -0.87 30.80
C GLU A 48 9.39 -2.30 30.32
N PRO A 49 10.67 -2.66 30.09
CA PRO A 49 11.89 -1.90 30.38
C PRO A 49 12.41 -1.05 29.19
N GLU A 50 11.68 -0.97 28.08
CA GLU A 50 12.10 -0.23 26.88
C GLU A 50 12.27 1.26 27.18
N TYR A 51 11.32 1.82 27.93
CA TYR A 51 11.37 3.19 28.43
C TYR A 51 11.49 3.22 29.95
N THR A 52 12.22 4.19 30.48
CA THR A 52 12.08 4.64 31.87
C THR A 52 10.93 5.64 31.92
N VAL A 53 9.86 5.31 32.65
CA VAL A 53 8.65 6.14 32.73
C VAL A 53 8.71 7.06 33.95
N SER A 54 8.70 8.37 33.72
CA SER A 54 8.54 9.40 34.74
C SER A 54 7.27 10.22 34.49
N ALA A 55 6.71 10.83 35.55
CA ALA A 55 5.51 11.64 35.44
C ALA A 55 5.67 12.92 36.28
N ALA A 56 5.16 14.05 35.76
CA ALA A 56 5.30 15.37 36.37
C ALA A 56 4.79 15.45 37.82
N HIS A 57 3.84 14.59 38.18
CA HIS A 57 3.13 14.63 39.45
C HIS A 57 3.91 14.08 40.66
N LEU A 58 5.10 13.49 40.45
CA LEU A 58 5.97 12.99 41.54
C LEU A 58 6.72 14.10 42.26
N SER A 59 6.77 15.29 41.66
CA SER A 59 7.34 16.51 42.24
C SER A 59 6.21 17.33 42.85
N MET A 60 6.20 17.45 44.17
CA MET A 60 5.16 18.10 44.97
C MET A 60 4.71 19.49 44.44
N SER A 61 3.40 19.64 44.24
CA SER A 61 2.64 20.89 44.45
C SER A 61 3.14 22.19 43.80
N SER A 62 3.72 22.16 42.60
CA SER A 62 4.04 23.41 41.90
C SER A 62 2.98 23.72 40.83
N VAL A 63 2.27 24.83 41.03
CA VAL A 63 1.45 25.49 40.00
C VAL A 63 2.31 25.99 38.82
N ILE A 64 3.64 26.07 39.03
CA ILE A 64 4.60 26.66 38.11
C ILE A 64 5.45 25.54 37.50
N ILE A 65 5.67 25.61 36.18
CA ILE A 65 6.64 24.77 35.49
C ILE A 65 8.03 25.01 36.08
N THR A 66 8.62 23.97 36.68
CA THR A 66 9.96 24.08 37.26
C THR A 66 11.03 23.75 36.22
N LYS A 67 12.28 24.12 36.51
CA LYS A 67 13.42 23.73 35.68
C LYS A 67 13.51 22.21 35.51
N GLU A 68 13.13 21.44 36.53
CA GLU A 68 13.12 19.98 36.45
C GLU A 68 12.10 19.47 35.43
N ILE A 69 10.88 20.02 35.40
CA ILE A 69 9.85 19.62 34.43
C ILE A 69 10.31 19.92 33.00
N ILE A 70 10.90 21.11 32.77
CA ILE A 70 11.46 21.47 31.47
C ILE A 70 12.54 20.47 31.05
N GLN A 71 13.43 20.09 31.99
CA GLN A 71 14.49 19.13 31.72
C GLN A 71 13.95 17.74 31.40
N GLU A 72 12.94 17.27 32.14
CA GLU A 72 12.29 15.97 31.87
C GLU A 72 11.64 15.94 30.49
N ILE A 73 10.93 17.00 30.09
CA ILE A 73 10.35 17.12 28.74
C ILE A 73 11.47 17.18 27.69
N TYR A 74 12.54 17.92 27.96
CA TYR A 74 13.68 18.06 27.05
C TYR A 74 14.43 16.75 26.85
N ASP A 75 14.62 15.95 27.90
CA ASP A 75 15.34 14.68 27.83
C ASP A 75 14.45 13.53 27.30
N ALA A 76 13.13 13.67 27.36
CA ALA A 76 12.20 12.63 26.96
C ALA A 76 12.34 12.27 25.46
N ASN A 77 12.29 10.97 25.17
CA ASN A 77 12.20 10.42 23.82
C ASN A 77 10.74 10.22 23.38
N LEU A 78 9.82 10.11 24.34
CA LEU A 78 8.40 9.95 24.14
C LEU A 78 7.65 10.76 25.20
N ILE A 79 6.58 11.43 24.79
CA ILE A 79 5.65 12.12 25.68
C ILE A 79 4.31 11.41 25.63
N ILE A 80 3.71 11.17 26.79
CA ILE A 80 2.30 10.81 26.91
C ILE A 80 1.59 11.96 27.60
N ALA A 81 0.61 12.56 26.94
CA ALA A 81 -0.13 13.72 27.45
C ALA A 81 -1.58 13.34 27.73
N ASN A 82 -2.00 13.42 29.00
CA ASN A 82 -3.39 13.22 29.40
C ASN A 82 -4.15 14.56 29.36
N LEU A 83 -5.01 14.72 28.35
CA LEU A 83 -5.80 15.92 28.07
C LEU A 83 -7.13 15.99 28.83
N THR A 84 -7.37 15.04 29.72
CA THR A 84 -8.59 14.97 30.52
C THR A 84 -8.80 16.26 31.30
N ASP A 85 -10.05 16.72 31.34
CA ASP A 85 -10.51 17.96 31.98
C ASP A 85 -9.91 19.26 31.40
N SER A 86 -9.25 19.19 30.23
CA SER A 86 -8.66 20.37 29.56
C SER A 86 -7.73 21.18 30.48
N ASN A 87 -6.91 20.48 31.27
CA ASN A 87 -6.06 21.09 32.28
C ASN A 87 -5.05 22.09 31.65
N PRO A 88 -5.04 23.37 32.09
CA PRO A 88 -4.14 24.38 31.51
C PRO A 88 -2.65 24.07 31.66
N ASN A 89 -2.24 23.40 32.75
CA ASN A 89 -0.84 23.05 32.98
C ASN A 89 -0.38 21.97 31.98
N VAL A 90 -1.23 20.96 31.75
CA VAL A 90 -1.00 19.95 30.70
C VAL A 90 -0.83 20.62 29.35
N MET A 91 -1.68 21.59 29.00
CA MET A 91 -1.58 22.32 27.74
C MET A 91 -0.28 23.12 27.62
N TYR A 92 0.16 23.75 28.71
CA TYR A 92 1.41 24.49 28.73
C TYR A 92 2.62 23.57 28.53
N GLU A 93 2.71 22.47 29.28
CA GLU A 93 3.79 21.47 29.15
C GLU A 93 3.79 20.80 27.77
N LEU A 94 2.59 20.49 27.25
CA LEU A 94 2.42 19.94 25.91
C LEU A 94 2.91 20.91 24.83
N SER A 95 2.66 22.21 24.98
CA SER A 95 3.15 23.21 24.03
C SER A 95 4.70 23.23 23.93
N LEU A 96 5.38 23.03 25.07
CA LEU A 96 6.84 22.90 25.10
C LEU A 96 7.30 21.61 24.39
N ALA A 97 6.63 20.48 24.65
CA ALA A 97 6.92 19.22 23.97
C ALA A 97 6.74 19.35 22.44
N HIS A 98 5.69 20.02 21.99
CA HIS A 98 5.44 20.33 20.59
C HIS A 98 6.57 21.19 19.98
N ALA A 99 6.95 22.27 20.66
CA ALA A 99 8.03 23.16 20.21
C ALA A 99 9.38 22.41 20.10
N LEU A 100 9.63 21.47 21.00
CA LEU A 100 10.82 20.60 21.00
C LEU A 100 10.72 19.40 20.04
N ARG A 101 9.68 19.33 19.19
CA ARG A 101 9.45 18.23 18.23
C ARG A 101 9.44 16.85 18.89
N LYS A 102 8.90 16.74 20.11
CA LYS A 102 8.80 15.44 20.80
C LYS A 102 7.68 14.59 20.20
N PRO A 103 7.89 13.27 20.04
CA PRO A 103 6.79 12.34 19.75
C PRO A 103 5.78 12.37 20.91
N VAL A 104 4.51 12.64 20.61
CA VAL A 104 3.44 12.73 21.62
C VAL A 104 2.33 11.74 21.33
N VAL A 105 1.90 11.00 22.36
CA VAL A 105 0.62 10.28 22.38
C VAL A 105 -0.35 11.02 23.30
N HIS A 106 -1.51 11.40 22.76
CA HIS A 106 -2.56 12.06 23.55
C HIS A 106 -3.55 11.05 24.10
N LEU A 107 -3.89 11.17 25.38
CA LEU A 107 -4.93 10.42 26.06
C LEU A 107 -6.05 11.37 26.46
N ILE A 108 -7.30 10.92 26.39
CA ILE A 108 -8.44 11.68 26.90
C ILE A 108 -9.51 10.73 27.45
N ARG A 109 -10.15 11.12 28.56
CA ARG A 109 -11.26 10.35 29.12
C ARG A 109 -12.44 10.33 28.14
N GLU A 110 -13.05 9.16 28.00
CA GLU A 110 -14.25 8.97 27.19
C GLU A 110 -15.36 9.93 27.61
N GLY A 111 -16.08 10.47 26.62
CA GLY A 111 -17.11 11.48 26.83
C GLY A 111 -16.58 12.92 26.88
N GLN A 112 -15.26 13.12 26.92
CA GLN A 112 -14.66 14.44 26.80
C GLN A 112 -14.14 14.71 25.39
N LYS A 113 -13.89 15.98 25.09
CA LYS A 113 -13.36 16.44 23.80
C LYS A 113 -11.98 17.07 24.01
N PRO A 114 -11.04 16.88 23.08
CA PRO A 114 -9.76 17.56 23.13
C PRO A 114 -9.97 19.09 23.09
N PRO A 115 -9.10 19.87 23.74
CA PRO A 115 -9.07 21.32 23.60
C PRO A 115 -8.99 21.77 22.13
N PHE A 116 -9.61 22.91 21.82
CA PHE A 116 -9.79 23.38 20.45
C PHE A 116 -8.48 23.43 19.64
N ASP A 117 -7.40 23.94 20.24
CA ASP A 117 -6.09 24.11 19.60
C ASP A 117 -5.42 22.79 19.16
N ILE A 118 -5.81 21.67 19.76
CA ILE A 118 -5.27 20.33 19.46
C ILE A 118 -6.35 19.35 19.00
N SER A 119 -7.52 19.86 18.63
CA SER A 119 -8.68 19.03 18.22
C SER A 119 -8.45 18.20 16.96
N VAL A 120 -7.54 18.62 16.09
CA VAL A 120 -7.15 17.92 14.85
C VAL A 120 -6.14 16.79 15.12
N GLN A 121 -5.50 16.80 16.29
CA GLN A 121 -4.52 15.78 16.66
C GLN A 121 -5.20 14.47 17.01
N ARG A 122 -4.52 13.35 16.70
CA ARG A 122 -5.01 12.02 17.09
C ARG A 122 -4.84 11.83 18.59
N TYR A 123 -5.85 11.21 19.21
CA TYR A 123 -5.86 10.87 20.62
C TYR A 123 -6.46 9.49 20.84
N ILE A 124 -6.14 8.88 21.97
CA ILE A 124 -6.77 7.68 22.48
C ILE A 124 -7.84 8.08 23.49
N SER A 125 -9.09 7.69 23.23
CA SER A 125 -10.16 7.79 24.20
C SER A 125 -10.11 6.60 25.16
N TYR A 126 -10.07 6.84 26.46
CA TYR A 126 -10.00 5.77 27.47
C TYR A 126 -11.14 5.85 28.49
N THR A 127 -11.54 4.68 29.00
CA THR A 127 -12.53 4.55 30.07
C THR A 127 -11.82 4.18 31.38
N ASN A 128 -12.14 4.85 32.49
CA ASN A 128 -11.53 4.58 33.79
C ASN A 128 -12.17 3.36 34.49
N ASN A 129 -11.97 2.16 33.93
CA ASN A 129 -12.38 0.89 34.51
C ASN A 129 -11.45 -0.25 34.04
N MET A 130 -11.63 -1.46 34.59
CA MET A 130 -10.77 -2.62 34.27
C MET A 130 -10.80 -3.06 32.79
N LEU A 131 -11.92 -2.87 32.08
CA LEU A 131 -11.98 -3.20 30.66
C LEU A 131 -11.26 -2.11 29.84
N GLY A 132 -11.41 -0.85 30.25
CA GLY A 132 -10.75 0.30 29.65
C GLY A 132 -9.23 0.23 29.74
N THR A 133 -8.65 -0.33 30.82
CA THR A 133 -7.19 -0.53 30.91
C THR A 133 -6.67 -1.51 29.85
N VAL A 134 -7.39 -2.59 29.57
CA VAL A 134 -7.04 -3.56 28.53
C VAL A 134 -7.10 -2.93 27.14
N HIS A 135 -8.18 -2.18 26.85
CA HIS A 135 -8.34 -1.49 25.58
C HIS A 135 -7.28 -0.39 25.39
N LEU A 136 -7.03 0.41 26.43
CA LEU A 136 -6.01 1.45 26.42
C LEU A 136 -4.63 0.86 26.16
N SER A 137 -4.25 -0.23 26.83
CA SER A 137 -2.96 -0.89 26.64
C SER A 137 -2.74 -1.29 25.17
N ALA A 138 -3.75 -1.94 24.56
CA ALA A 138 -3.67 -2.40 23.17
C ALA A 138 -3.58 -1.24 22.16
N GLN A 139 -4.27 -0.13 22.40
CA GLN A 139 -4.22 1.05 21.53
C GLN A 139 -2.93 1.86 21.74
N LEU A 140 -2.51 2.02 23.01
CA LEU A 140 -1.33 2.78 23.39
C LEU A 140 -0.08 2.24 22.71
N ARG A 141 0.12 0.91 22.68
CA ARG A 141 1.27 0.31 21.99
C ARG A 141 1.33 0.71 20.51
N LYS A 142 0.20 0.62 19.81
CA LYS A 142 0.12 1.00 18.39
C LYS A 142 0.44 2.46 18.16
N PHE A 143 -0.05 3.34 19.03
CA PHE A 143 0.24 4.77 18.94
C PHE A 143 1.71 5.06 19.22
N VAL A 144 2.29 4.43 20.24
CA VAL A 144 3.72 4.58 20.57
C VAL A 144 4.58 4.16 19.39
N ASP A 145 4.36 2.95 18.87
CA ASP A 145 5.12 2.43 17.73
C ASP A 145 4.97 3.34 16.50
N ASP A 146 3.77 3.89 16.28
CA ASP A 146 3.50 4.80 15.16
C ASP A 146 4.17 6.17 15.34
N VAL A 147 4.20 6.77 16.53
CA VAL A 147 4.82 8.10 16.72
C VAL A 147 6.34 8.04 16.85
N THR A 148 6.90 6.89 17.24
CA THR A 148 8.35 6.69 17.38
C THR A 148 8.99 5.99 16.18
N ALA A 149 8.20 5.65 15.16
CA ALA A 149 8.68 5.01 13.93
C ALA A 149 9.86 5.78 13.30
N LYS A 150 10.93 5.05 12.94
CA LYS A 150 12.14 5.64 12.35
C LYS A 150 11.81 6.42 11.08
N GLY A 151 12.35 7.64 10.99
CA GLY A 151 12.15 8.54 9.84
C GLY A 151 10.80 9.25 9.81
N LYS A 152 9.92 9.00 10.78
CA LYS A 152 8.67 9.74 10.90
C LYS A 152 8.94 11.14 11.40
N LYS A 153 8.47 12.13 10.64
CA LYS A 153 8.50 13.54 11.05
C LYS A 153 7.41 13.78 12.09
N VAL A 154 7.81 14.33 13.24
CA VAL A 154 6.85 14.81 14.23
C VAL A 154 6.10 16.00 13.64
N SER A 155 4.78 15.90 13.62
CA SER A 155 3.87 16.90 13.10
C SER A 155 2.91 17.31 14.20
N ASN A 156 2.78 18.62 14.39
CA ASN A 156 1.90 19.27 15.33
C ASN A 156 1.73 20.74 14.87
N PRO A 157 0.72 21.47 15.38
CA PRO A 157 0.42 22.82 14.88
C PRO A 157 1.61 23.79 14.93
N ILE A 158 2.49 23.64 15.92
CA ILE A 158 3.68 24.49 16.07
C ILE A 158 4.73 24.11 15.03
N THR A 159 5.06 22.84 14.90
CA THR A 159 6.13 22.38 14.01
C THR A 159 5.76 22.52 12.55
N ASP A 160 4.51 22.25 12.21
CA ASP A 160 3.99 22.39 10.84
C ASP A 160 4.05 23.85 10.39
N THR A 161 3.74 24.78 11.31
CA THR A 161 3.85 26.22 11.06
C THR A 161 5.31 26.66 10.96
N ILE A 162 6.19 26.21 11.85
CA ILE A 162 7.62 26.52 11.80
C ILE A 162 8.23 26.04 10.48
N ASP A 163 7.91 24.82 10.06
CA ASP A 163 8.37 24.27 8.78
C ASP A 163 7.86 25.14 7.63
N THR A 164 6.60 25.59 7.67
CA THR A 164 6.03 26.49 6.65
C THR A 164 6.74 27.85 6.59
N ILE A 165 7.07 28.44 7.74
CA ILE A 165 7.75 29.75 7.83
C ILE A 165 9.22 29.65 7.38
N GLN A 166 9.89 28.54 7.72
CA GLN A 166 11.31 28.33 7.40
C GLN A 166 11.55 28.03 5.92
N ILE A 167 10.52 27.69 5.15
CA ILE A 167 10.60 27.60 3.69
C ILE A 167 10.79 29.01 3.13
N THR A 168 12.03 29.35 2.78
CA THR A 168 12.37 30.48 1.92
C THR A 168 11.91 30.19 0.48
N PRO A 169 11.66 31.22 -0.36
CA PRO A 169 11.33 31.01 -1.79
C PRO A 169 12.35 30.11 -2.51
N GLU A 170 13.62 30.24 -2.15
CA GLU A 170 14.75 29.48 -2.69
C GLU A 170 14.69 27.98 -2.30
N THR A 171 14.32 27.66 -1.05
CA THR A 171 14.16 26.26 -0.61
C THR A 171 12.94 25.60 -1.25
N ARG A 172 11.89 26.37 -1.53
CA ARG A 172 10.70 25.90 -2.23
C ARG A 172 11.01 25.48 -3.67
N GLU A 173 11.86 26.21 -4.38
CA GLU A 173 12.31 25.83 -5.73
C GLU A 173 13.14 24.54 -5.71
N VAL A 174 14.04 24.38 -4.73
CA VAL A 174 14.87 23.17 -4.59
C VAL A 174 14.01 21.94 -4.27
N GLU A 175 13.06 22.03 -3.33
CA GLU A 175 12.16 20.91 -3.01
C GLU A 175 11.26 20.52 -4.19
N ILE A 176 10.76 21.51 -4.95
CA ILE A 176 9.98 21.23 -6.16
C ILE A 176 10.85 20.53 -7.20
N VAL A 177 12.10 20.96 -7.40
CA VAL A 177 13.03 20.33 -8.34
C VAL A 177 13.38 18.90 -7.89
N GLU A 178 13.59 18.66 -6.60
CA GLU A 178 13.84 17.32 -6.06
C GLU A 178 12.63 16.39 -6.22
N ALA A 179 11.42 16.88 -5.91
CA ALA A 179 10.18 16.12 -6.09
C ALA A 179 9.93 15.80 -7.58
N LEU A 180 10.21 16.74 -8.48
CA LEU A 180 10.13 16.53 -9.93
C LEU A 180 11.16 15.52 -10.43
N ASN A 181 12.38 15.54 -9.87
CA ASN A 181 13.42 14.56 -10.20
C ASN A 181 13.04 13.16 -9.71
N ASP A 182 12.50 13.00 -8.51
CA ASP A 182 12.03 11.70 -8.02
C ASP A 182 10.87 11.18 -8.89
N LEU A 183 9.92 12.04 -9.28
CA LEU A 183 8.87 11.70 -10.22
C LEU A 183 9.44 11.24 -11.57
N ASN A 184 10.38 11.98 -12.15
CA ASN A 184 11.04 11.59 -13.40
C ASN A 184 11.75 10.24 -13.29
N ASN A 185 12.41 9.97 -12.17
CA ASN A 185 13.07 8.68 -11.94
C ASN A 185 12.06 7.53 -11.83
N ARG A 186 10.93 7.74 -11.16
CA ARG A 186 9.82 6.77 -11.10
C ARG A 186 9.21 6.54 -12.47
N PHE A 187 8.97 7.59 -13.24
CA PHE A 187 8.48 7.49 -14.62
C PHE A 187 9.44 6.69 -15.50
N ALA A 188 10.75 6.97 -15.43
CA ALA A 188 11.75 6.22 -16.18
C ALA A 188 11.78 4.73 -15.80
N SER A 189 11.55 4.40 -14.53
CA SER A 189 11.41 3.00 -14.08
C SER A 189 10.15 2.34 -14.65
N LEU A 190 9.01 3.04 -14.60
CA LEU A 190 7.76 2.59 -15.19
C LEU A 190 7.88 2.34 -16.70
N GLU A 191 8.54 3.24 -17.43
CA GLU A 191 8.79 3.08 -18.86
C GLU A 191 9.64 1.84 -19.17
N ARG A 192 10.68 1.56 -18.36
CA ARG A 192 11.48 0.34 -18.51
C ARG A 192 10.65 -0.92 -18.27
N ASP A 193 9.82 -0.93 -17.23
CA ASP A 193 8.94 -2.06 -16.93
C ASP A 193 7.90 -2.28 -18.02
N LEU A 194 7.30 -1.20 -18.53
CA LEU A 194 6.35 -1.28 -19.64
C LEU A 194 7.03 -1.84 -20.90
N SER A 195 8.22 -1.33 -21.22
CA SER A 195 9.02 -1.77 -22.37
C SER A 195 9.40 -3.25 -22.26
N MET A 196 9.80 -3.72 -21.07
CA MET A 196 10.07 -5.13 -20.82
C MET A 196 8.82 -6.00 -20.97
N LYS A 197 7.66 -5.57 -20.46
CA LYS A 197 6.39 -6.29 -20.62
C LYS A 197 5.93 -6.34 -22.07
N ILE A 198 6.08 -5.25 -22.82
CA ILE A 198 5.77 -5.20 -24.26
C ILE A 198 6.71 -6.13 -25.03
N SER A 199 8.01 -6.12 -24.73
CA SER A 199 8.98 -7.02 -25.34
C SER A 199 8.68 -8.48 -25.02
N HIS A 200 8.36 -8.80 -23.77
CA HIS A 200 7.96 -10.15 -23.34
C HIS A 200 6.68 -10.61 -24.04
N ASN A 201 5.62 -9.80 -24.05
CA ASN A 201 4.38 -10.12 -24.77
C ASN A 201 4.62 -10.24 -26.27
N SER A 202 5.49 -9.43 -26.87
CA SER A 202 5.82 -9.55 -28.29
C SER A 202 6.57 -10.83 -28.62
N ARG A 203 7.39 -11.34 -27.69
CA ARG A 203 8.06 -12.65 -27.81
C ARG A 203 7.08 -13.79 -27.61
N VAL A 204 6.21 -13.71 -26.60
CA VAL A 204 5.13 -14.68 -26.39
C VAL A 204 4.21 -14.74 -27.62
N LEU A 205 3.81 -13.60 -28.19
CA LEU A 205 3.01 -13.54 -29.42
C LEU A 205 3.77 -14.08 -30.65
N LYS A 206 5.11 -13.95 -30.71
CA LYS A 206 5.94 -14.57 -31.77
C LYS A 206 6.07 -16.08 -31.59
N ASP A 207 6.20 -16.58 -30.36
CA ASP A 207 6.27 -18.01 -30.06
C ASP A 207 4.91 -18.69 -30.27
N THR A 208 3.80 -18.01 -29.95
CA THR A 208 2.45 -18.49 -30.29
C THR A 208 2.20 -18.46 -31.80
N ARG A 209 2.69 -17.46 -32.54
CA ARG A 209 2.64 -17.45 -34.02
C ARG A 209 3.55 -18.50 -34.69
N SER A 210 4.59 -18.97 -33.98
CA SER A 210 5.49 -20.04 -34.46
C SER A 210 4.88 -21.44 -34.30
N SER A 211 3.80 -21.58 -33.53
CA SER A 211 3.04 -22.82 -33.41
C SER A 211 1.76 -22.73 -34.25
N ARG A 212 1.83 -23.26 -35.48
CA ARG A 212 0.77 -23.42 -36.49
C ARG A 212 0.26 -22.14 -37.18
N ASN A 213 0.79 -21.91 -38.37
CA ASN A 213 0.15 -21.06 -39.37
C ASN A 213 -1.23 -21.67 -39.71
N GLU A 214 -2.32 -20.95 -39.44
CA GLU A 214 -3.68 -21.33 -39.87
C GLU A 214 -3.76 -21.55 -41.41
N TYR A 215 -2.85 -20.93 -42.17
CA TYR A 215 -2.67 -21.19 -43.60
C TYR A 215 -2.22 -22.63 -43.90
N GLU A 216 -1.39 -23.26 -43.07
CA GLU A 216 -0.93 -24.62 -43.29
C GLU A 216 -2.04 -25.64 -42.99
N GLU A 217 -2.81 -25.44 -41.92
CA GLU A 217 -3.94 -26.33 -41.59
C GLU A 217 -5.05 -26.30 -42.66
N VAL A 218 -5.38 -25.10 -43.17
CA VAL A 218 -6.35 -24.96 -44.26
C VAL A 218 -5.83 -25.59 -45.55
N ASN A 219 -4.55 -25.42 -45.86
CA ASN A 219 -3.97 -25.97 -47.09
C ASN A 219 -3.85 -27.51 -47.01
N ASP A 220 -3.56 -28.07 -45.84
CA ASP A 220 -3.54 -29.50 -45.58
C ASP A 220 -4.93 -30.14 -45.69
N TYR A 221 -5.96 -29.47 -45.16
CA TYR A 221 -7.35 -29.94 -45.28
C TYR A 221 -7.84 -29.92 -46.72
N ILE A 222 -7.53 -28.86 -47.45
CA ILE A 222 -7.82 -28.73 -48.89
C ILE A 222 -7.13 -29.86 -49.66
N ASN A 223 -5.85 -30.12 -49.39
CA ASN A 223 -5.10 -31.21 -50.03
C ASN A 223 -5.69 -32.60 -49.69
N LEU A 224 -6.16 -32.82 -48.47
CA LEU A 224 -6.79 -34.08 -48.05
C LEU A 224 -8.14 -34.33 -48.75
N LEU A 225 -8.96 -33.28 -48.90
CA LEU A 225 -10.22 -33.32 -49.65
C LEU A 225 -9.97 -33.68 -51.12
N PHE A 226 -8.98 -33.04 -51.76
CA PHE A 226 -8.67 -33.29 -53.17
C PHE A 226 -8.11 -34.69 -53.42
N LYS A 227 -7.28 -35.20 -52.49
CA LYS A 227 -6.79 -36.58 -52.54
C LYS A 227 -7.93 -37.60 -52.43
N LYS A 228 -8.95 -37.32 -51.60
CA LYS A 228 -10.16 -38.15 -51.50
C LYS A 228 -11.02 -38.09 -52.77
N MET A 229 -10.99 -36.98 -53.50
CA MET A 229 -11.73 -36.81 -54.75
C MET A 229 -11.01 -37.34 -56.00
N ARG A 230 -9.79 -37.89 -55.88
CA ARG A 230 -8.98 -38.44 -57.00
C ARG A 230 -8.75 -37.46 -58.16
N ILE A 231 -8.54 -36.19 -57.84
CA ILE A 231 -8.21 -35.16 -58.83
C ILE A 231 -6.67 -35.04 -58.86
N ASP A 232 -6.05 -35.34 -60.01
CA ASP A 232 -4.59 -35.20 -60.19
C ASP A 232 -4.20 -33.73 -60.37
N SER A 233 -3.08 -33.36 -59.74
CA SER A 233 -2.55 -31.99 -59.74
C SER A 233 -1.85 -31.68 -61.06
N ASP A 234 -2.56 -31.03 -61.98
CA ASP A 234 -1.98 -30.44 -63.19
C ASP A 234 -1.82 -28.90 -63.05
N GLU A 235 -1.04 -28.26 -63.92
CA GLU A 235 -0.67 -26.83 -63.78
C GLU A 235 -1.88 -25.89 -63.83
N ARG A 236 -2.92 -26.26 -64.59
CA ARG A 236 -4.22 -25.55 -64.61
C ARG A 236 -4.97 -25.66 -63.27
N PHE A 237 -4.79 -26.76 -62.55
CA PHE A 237 -5.40 -27.00 -61.25
C PHE A 237 -4.74 -26.14 -60.17
N GLU A 238 -3.41 -25.98 -60.20
CA GLU A 238 -2.70 -25.06 -59.30
C GLU A 238 -3.07 -23.59 -59.54
N GLN A 239 -3.31 -23.19 -60.80
CA GLN A 239 -3.87 -21.87 -61.08
C GLN A 239 -5.29 -21.70 -60.53
N TYR A 240 -6.14 -22.71 -60.67
CA TYR A 240 -7.51 -22.67 -60.13
C TYR A 240 -7.52 -22.59 -58.59
N LYS A 241 -6.64 -23.35 -57.92
CA LYS A 241 -6.46 -23.32 -56.47
C LYS A 241 -6.04 -21.92 -55.98
N ARG A 242 -5.07 -21.30 -56.65
CA ARG A 242 -4.63 -19.92 -56.32
C ARG A 242 -5.75 -18.90 -56.51
N ARG A 243 -6.56 -19.08 -57.55
CA ARG A 243 -7.68 -18.17 -57.87
C ARG A 243 -8.82 -18.28 -56.86
N MET A 244 -9.20 -19.49 -56.46
CA MET A 244 -10.20 -19.72 -55.42
C MET A 244 -9.78 -19.10 -54.09
N VAL A 245 -8.52 -19.30 -53.67
CA VAL A 245 -8.00 -18.71 -52.41
C VAL A 245 -8.02 -17.18 -52.48
N ALA A 246 -7.71 -16.59 -53.63
CA ALA A 246 -7.78 -15.15 -53.84
C ALA A 246 -9.23 -14.62 -53.85
N GLU A 247 -10.18 -15.33 -54.46
CA GLU A 247 -11.60 -14.97 -54.46
C GLU A 247 -12.22 -15.08 -53.07
N VAL A 248 -11.93 -16.14 -52.31
CA VAL A 248 -12.39 -16.27 -50.92
C VAL A 248 -11.83 -15.13 -50.07
N ARG A 249 -10.53 -14.80 -50.21
CA ARG A 249 -9.94 -13.61 -49.55
C ARG A 249 -10.65 -12.31 -49.93
N SER A 250 -11.00 -12.15 -51.21
CA SER A 250 -11.67 -10.94 -51.70
C SER A 250 -13.14 -10.84 -51.29
N MET A 251 -13.85 -11.97 -51.18
CA MET A 251 -15.27 -12.00 -50.81
C MET A 251 -15.51 -11.73 -49.33
N PHE A 252 -14.63 -12.22 -48.45
CA PHE A 252 -14.77 -12.06 -47.00
C PHE A 252 -14.01 -10.85 -46.45
N GLY A 253 -13.13 -10.26 -47.27
CA GLY A 253 -12.56 -8.93 -47.07
C GLY A 253 -12.12 -8.61 -45.65
N TYR A 254 -11.34 -9.44 -44.97
CA TYR A 254 -10.55 -9.12 -43.76
C TYR A 254 -9.73 -10.35 -43.31
N ASP A 255 -8.49 -10.12 -42.86
CA ASP A 255 -7.51 -11.09 -42.32
C ASP A 255 -7.90 -11.69 -40.94
N GLU A 256 -9.17 -11.66 -40.53
CA GLU A 256 -9.56 -11.95 -39.12
C GLU A 256 -10.75 -12.89 -38.91
N VAL A 257 -11.37 -13.49 -39.95
CA VAL A 257 -12.67 -14.19 -39.79
C VAL A 257 -12.62 -15.73 -39.93
N LEU A 258 -11.45 -16.35 -40.11
CA LEU A 258 -11.38 -17.83 -40.19
C LEU A 258 -11.15 -18.55 -38.84
N SER A 259 -11.16 -17.85 -37.70
CA SER A 259 -11.07 -18.49 -36.39
C SER A 259 -12.42 -18.82 -35.72
N GLU A 260 -13.57 -18.37 -36.24
CA GLU A 260 -14.84 -18.51 -35.47
C GLU A 260 -16.02 -19.26 -36.14
N LYS A 261 -15.93 -19.78 -37.37
CA LYS A 261 -17.05 -20.56 -37.96
C LYS A 261 -16.69 -21.85 -38.72
N ALA A 262 -15.62 -22.53 -38.33
CA ALA A 262 -15.39 -23.93 -38.76
C ALA A 262 -16.05 -24.97 -37.83
N VAL A 263 -16.91 -24.56 -36.88
CA VAL A 263 -17.54 -25.46 -35.88
C VAL A 263 -18.89 -26.02 -36.30
N VAL A 264 -19.36 -25.84 -37.54
CA VAL A 264 -20.62 -26.48 -37.99
C VAL A 264 -20.39 -27.34 -39.23
N TRP A 265 -19.73 -28.47 -39.03
CA TRP A 265 -20.11 -29.68 -39.75
C TRP A 265 -20.54 -30.74 -38.74
N ASN A 266 -21.83 -30.72 -38.39
CA ASN A 266 -22.45 -31.90 -37.82
C ASN A 266 -23.18 -32.66 -38.93
N TYR A 267 -22.70 -33.89 -39.06
CA TYR A 267 -23.22 -35.02 -39.78
C TYR A 267 -24.72 -35.28 -39.46
N GLU A 268 -25.37 -36.00 -40.37
CA GLU A 268 -26.70 -36.64 -40.25
C GLU A 268 -27.93 -35.87 -40.74
N ASN A 269 -28.20 -36.01 -42.04
CA ASN A 269 -29.45 -36.65 -42.45
C ASN A 269 -29.24 -37.49 -43.71
N ARG A 270 -29.34 -38.82 -43.54
CA ARG A 270 -29.52 -39.77 -44.64
C ARG A 270 -30.90 -39.56 -45.25
N SER A 271 -30.99 -39.61 -46.59
CA SER A 271 -31.94 -40.46 -47.34
C SER A 271 -31.69 -40.28 -48.85
N SER A 272 -31.07 -41.26 -49.48
CA SER A 272 -31.21 -41.52 -50.93
C SER A 272 -32.69 -41.75 -51.27
N PRO A 273 -33.19 -41.45 -52.49
CA PRO A 273 -32.86 -42.33 -53.62
C PRO A 273 -32.89 -41.72 -55.03
N LEU A 274 -32.27 -42.46 -55.98
CA LEU A 274 -32.60 -42.50 -57.42
C LEU A 274 -32.32 -41.21 -58.22
N ASN A 275 -32.03 -41.19 -59.50
CA ASN A 275 -31.64 -42.12 -60.55
C ASN A 275 -31.54 -41.21 -61.79
N THR A 276 -30.59 -41.42 -62.69
CA THR A 276 -30.67 -41.04 -64.13
C THR A 276 -30.83 -39.53 -64.49
N ARG A 277 -30.15 -38.95 -65.48
CA ARG A 277 -29.93 -39.45 -66.83
C ARG A 277 -28.94 -38.54 -67.59
N TYR A 278 -28.10 -39.20 -68.37
CA TYR A 278 -27.44 -38.73 -69.58
C TYR A 278 -28.42 -38.11 -70.59
N ARG A 279 -28.02 -37.02 -71.26
CA ARG A 279 -28.14 -36.70 -72.72
C ARG A 279 -27.50 -35.32 -72.95
N SER A 280 -26.28 -35.22 -73.46
CA SER A 280 -25.83 -35.36 -74.86
C SER A 280 -26.25 -34.20 -75.78
N SER A 281 -25.20 -33.57 -76.33
CA SER A 281 -25.04 -33.09 -77.70
C SER A 281 -25.86 -31.89 -78.19
N ASP A 282 -25.09 -30.84 -78.49
CA ASP A 282 -24.96 -30.23 -79.83
C ASP A 282 -25.89 -29.09 -80.28
N LYS A 283 -25.18 -28.09 -80.82
CA LYS A 283 -25.56 -27.01 -81.76
C LYS A 283 -26.31 -25.83 -81.15
N ALA A 284 -26.17 -24.60 -81.61
CA ALA A 284 -25.23 -23.87 -82.47
C ALA A 284 -25.79 -22.42 -82.48
N GLU A 285 -24.93 -21.46 -82.75
CA GLU A 285 -25.27 -20.19 -83.43
C GLU A 285 -26.16 -19.13 -82.74
N VAL A 286 -25.57 -17.92 -82.72
CA VAL A 286 -26.12 -16.56 -82.77
C VAL A 286 -26.84 -16.03 -81.53
#